data_AF-A0AAN8KD45-F1
#
_entry.id   AF-A0AAN8KD45-F1
#
_cell.length_a   1.000
_cell.length_b   1.000
_cell.length_c   1.000
_cell.angle_alpha   90.00
_cell.angle_beta   90.00
_cell.angle_gamma   90.00
#
_symmetry.space_group_name_H-M   'P 1'
#
loop_
_entity.id
_entity.type
_entity.pdbx_description
1 polymer ?
#
loop_
_entity_poly.entity_id
_entity_poly.type
_entity_poly.pdbx_seq_one_letter_code
_entity_poly.pdbx_strand_id
1 'polypeptide(L)'
;MGCASSSVATDSANVKVFHRQKVSIRVGNAVKLLKSEPILIFVFGGPGSKKGRLTNDLAQTFGLKLINVSEMIIEELSKKIEDPEILSLRAKVQAQIKEDPLAVKLIWVTREISKHIDENPKGGYIIDLMPNLKSLVNSAGFVKECSNEMKLFEQKYPISFAINFAVPLDKVVKKKEPECAKPVKPAKDNKKEKDGANVKSDEADSFRTKRRAALFDKNVRPFLDYFQRSERLLTVDTSSGVVDLIWGKICEVFSDLELQNLQNIETVIIFCYKEQDINMINIGSYSMEKIVLKDHLQDLQDPVEKVLKTLCKVIDNSNPTMKAYVVDVADTCLVDKINIDFAKKTIVFVDNESAKLEKYVNATQKTSPCALSFKAVSSTENEVCLFPTDVKTDLAKKIALFMAECREP
;
A
#
# COMPACT_ATOMS: atom_id res chain seq x y z
N MET A 1 35.82 21.47 57.18
CA MET A 1 34.98 20.37 56.65
C MET A 1 33.56 20.89 56.49
N GLY A 2 33.01 20.79 55.29
CA GLY A 2 31.68 21.32 54.96
C GLY A 2 31.58 21.61 53.47
N CYS A 3 31.18 20.60 52.70
CA CYS A 3 30.83 20.74 51.29
C CYS A 3 29.45 21.41 51.17
N ALA A 4 29.37 22.49 50.41
CA ALA A 4 28.13 22.98 49.83
C ALA A 4 28.37 23.22 48.33
N SER A 5 27.63 22.45 47.54
CA SER A 5 27.63 22.40 46.09
C SER A 5 26.92 23.61 45.47
N SER A 6 27.57 24.29 44.53
CA SER A 6 26.94 25.18 43.57
C SER A 6 26.98 24.55 42.18
N SER A 7 25.78 24.38 41.63
CA SER A 7 25.40 23.82 40.34
C SER A 7 26.06 24.51 39.14
N VAL A 8 26.62 23.73 38.22
CA VAL A 8 26.86 24.13 36.83
C VAL A 8 25.96 23.28 35.95
N ALA A 9 25.13 23.95 35.16
CA ALA A 9 24.15 23.37 34.26
C ALA A 9 24.83 22.53 33.18
N THR A 10 24.46 21.24 33.11
CA THR A 10 24.66 20.43 31.91
C THR A 10 23.36 20.43 31.13
N ASP A 11 23.34 21.15 30.01
CA ASP A 11 22.34 20.98 28.96
C ASP A 11 22.44 19.55 28.42
N SER A 12 21.67 18.64 29.01
CA SER A 12 21.48 17.30 28.49
C SER A 12 20.67 17.41 27.20
N ALA A 13 21.35 17.29 26.07
CA ALA A 13 20.72 17.04 24.77
C ALA A 13 19.72 15.89 24.94
N ASN A 14 18.44 16.17 24.65
CA ASN A 14 17.36 15.19 24.68
C ASN A 14 17.72 14.01 23.76
N VAL A 15 18.27 12.93 24.32
CA VAL A 15 18.47 11.66 23.64
C VAL A 15 17.08 11.06 23.44
N LYS A 16 16.47 11.32 22.28
CA LYS A 16 15.32 10.54 21.81
C LYS A 16 15.82 9.14 21.47
N VAL A 17 15.72 8.23 22.43
CA VAL A 17 15.87 6.79 22.20
C VAL A 17 14.75 6.35 21.27
N PHE A 18 15.05 6.22 19.97
CA PHE A 18 14.13 5.63 19.00
C PHE A 18 13.92 4.16 19.37
N HIS A 19 12.83 3.88 20.08
CA HIS A 19 12.37 2.52 20.26
C HIS A 19 11.97 2.00 18.87
N ARG A 20 12.67 0.98 18.34
CA ARG A 20 12.23 0.28 17.12
C ARG A 20 10.79 -0.18 17.34
N GLN A 21 9.85 0.43 16.64
CA GLN A 21 8.44 0.05 16.74
C GLN A 21 8.30 -1.40 16.30
N LYS A 22 7.92 -2.30 17.22
CA LYS A 22 7.71 -3.71 16.91
C LYS A 22 6.34 -3.89 16.27
N VAL A 23 6.30 -4.46 15.08
CA VAL A 23 5.06 -4.98 14.47
C VAL A 23 4.84 -6.39 15.00
N SER A 24 3.66 -6.65 15.54
CA SER A 24 3.29 -7.99 16.03
C SER A 24 2.49 -8.71 14.96
N ILE A 25 2.90 -9.93 14.61
CA ILE A 25 2.14 -10.84 13.76
C ILE A 25 1.86 -12.11 14.54
N ARG A 26 0.63 -12.62 14.46
CA ARG A 26 0.23 -13.95 14.93
C ARG A 26 -0.16 -14.80 13.73
N VAL A 27 0.51 -15.92 13.55
CA VAL A 27 0.25 -16.89 12.49
C VAL A 27 -0.41 -18.12 13.13
N GLY A 28 -1.60 -18.50 12.67
CA GLY A 28 -2.23 -19.76 13.09
C GLY A 28 -1.48 -20.97 12.51
N ASN A 29 -1.49 -22.11 13.21
CA ASN A 29 -0.67 -23.27 12.85
C ASN A 29 -1.03 -23.89 11.50
N ALA A 30 -2.26 -23.67 11.01
CA ALA A 30 -2.74 -24.19 9.73
C ALA A 30 -2.66 -23.16 8.60
N VAL A 31 -2.08 -21.98 8.84
CA VAL A 31 -1.81 -20.99 7.77
C VAL A 31 -0.78 -21.57 6.82
N LYS A 32 -1.21 -21.86 5.60
CA LYS A 32 -0.37 -22.34 4.49
C LYS A 32 -1.02 -22.01 3.17
N LEU A 33 -0.23 -21.90 2.10
CA LEU A 33 -0.77 -21.92 0.76
C LEU A 33 -1.22 -23.33 0.41
N LEU A 34 -2.45 -23.44 -0.10
CA LEU A 34 -2.91 -24.70 -0.68
C LEU A 34 -2.31 -24.84 -2.08
N LYS A 35 -1.86 -26.05 -2.42
CA LYS A 35 -1.28 -26.37 -3.72
C LYS A 35 -2.33 -26.53 -4.83
N SER A 36 -3.60 -26.33 -4.51
CA SER A 36 -4.70 -26.31 -5.47
C SER A 36 -4.85 -24.93 -6.07
N GLU A 37 -4.93 -24.84 -7.40
CA GLU A 37 -5.41 -23.62 -8.04
C GLU A 37 -6.94 -23.59 -8.02
N PRO A 38 -7.55 -22.42 -7.78
CA PRO A 38 -6.92 -21.13 -7.44
C PRO A 38 -6.49 -21.02 -5.96
N ILE A 39 -5.44 -20.24 -5.70
CA ILE A 39 -5.04 -19.87 -4.33
C ILE A 39 -5.99 -18.79 -3.82
N LEU A 40 -6.76 -19.05 -2.77
CA LEU A 40 -7.67 -18.05 -2.18
C LEU A 40 -7.20 -17.56 -0.81
N ILE A 41 -7.05 -16.24 -0.67
CA ILE A 41 -6.71 -15.56 0.58
C ILE A 41 -7.79 -14.53 0.89
N PHE A 42 -8.45 -14.63 2.05
CA PHE A 42 -9.46 -13.65 2.48
C PHE A 42 -8.81 -12.53 3.30
N VAL A 43 -9.29 -11.30 3.17
CA VAL A 43 -8.75 -10.16 3.92
C VAL A 43 -9.82 -9.43 4.71
N PHE A 44 -9.49 -9.12 5.96
CA PHE A 44 -10.29 -8.35 6.88
C PHE A 44 -9.46 -7.20 7.47
N GLY A 45 -10.13 -6.09 7.76
CA GLY A 45 -9.51 -4.95 8.43
C GLY A 45 -10.48 -3.79 8.60
N GLY A 46 -10.53 -3.25 9.81
CA GLY A 46 -11.43 -2.16 10.18
C GLY A 46 -10.94 -0.77 9.73
N PRO A 47 -11.71 0.29 9.99
CA PRO A 47 -11.27 1.66 9.74
C PRO A 47 -9.91 1.96 10.37
N GLY A 48 -8.99 2.56 9.61
CA GLY A 48 -7.65 2.93 10.09
C GLY A 48 -6.62 1.78 10.12
N SER A 49 -7.00 0.56 9.73
CA SER A 49 -6.10 -0.60 9.60
C SER A 49 -5.13 -0.53 8.43
N LYS A 50 -5.34 0.44 7.51
CA LYS A 50 -4.58 0.57 6.26
C LYS A 50 -4.71 -0.61 5.30
N LYS A 51 -5.75 -1.45 5.49
CA LYS A 51 -6.10 -2.58 4.63
C LYS A 51 -6.04 -2.23 3.14
N GLY A 52 -6.65 -1.12 2.70
CA GLY A 52 -6.70 -0.78 1.28
C GLY A 52 -5.31 -0.74 0.61
N ARG A 53 -4.33 -0.08 1.25
CA ARG A 53 -2.95 -0.05 0.78
C ARG A 53 -2.30 -1.44 0.86
N LEU A 54 -2.32 -2.06 2.04
CA LEU A 54 -1.67 -3.37 2.25
C LEU A 54 -2.24 -4.49 1.35
N THR A 55 -3.55 -4.46 1.05
CA THR A 55 -4.20 -5.41 0.15
C THR A 55 -3.79 -5.17 -1.30
N ASN A 56 -3.69 -3.91 -1.73
CA ASN A 56 -3.20 -3.58 -3.05
C ASN A 56 -1.73 -4.00 -3.21
N ASP A 57 -0.93 -3.70 -2.18
CA ASP A 57 0.48 -4.07 -2.13
C ASP A 57 0.65 -5.60 -2.24
N LEU A 58 -0.16 -6.38 -1.51
CA LEU A 58 -0.22 -7.84 -1.61
C LEU A 58 -0.62 -8.30 -3.02
N ALA A 59 -1.65 -7.69 -3.61
CA ALA A 59 -2.14 -8.05 -4.92
C ALA A 59 -1.05 -7.86 -5.98
N GLN A 60 -0.42 -6.69 -5.99
CA GLN A 60 0.62 -6.35 -6.95
C GLN A 60 1.89 -7.19 -6.73
N THR A 61 2.45 -7.20 -5.52
CA THR A 61 3.74 -7.85 -5.22
C THR A 61 3.73 -9.35 -5.52
N PHE A 62 2.61 -10.03 -5.27
CA PHE A 62 2.50 -11.48 -5.42
C PHE A 62 1.62 -11.91 -6.61
N GLY A 63 1.22 -10.97 -7.48
CA GLY A 63 0.35 -11.24 -8.64
C GLY A 63 -1.00 -11.85 -8.30
N LEU A 64 -1.60 -11.46 -7.18
CA LEU A 64 -2.92 -11.91 -6.79
C LEU A 64 -3.98 -10.99 -7.39
N LYS A 65 -5.06 -11.56 -7.91
CA LYS A 65 -6.21 -10.80 -8.40
C LYS A 65 -7.06 -10.34 -7.21
N LEU A 66 -7.34 -9.05 -7.12
CA LEU A 66 -8.19 -8.50 -6.08
C LEU A 66 -9.68 -8.64 -6.45
N ILE A 67 -10.45 -9.31 -5.58
CA ILE A 67 -11.92 -9.26 -5.61
C ILE A 67 -12.38 -8.39 -4.44
N ASN A 68 -12.86 -7.19 -4.76
CA ASN A 68 -13.49 -6.30 -3.78
C ASN A 68 -15.00 -6.47 -3.81
N VAL A 69 -15.57 -7.07 -2.76
CA VAL A 69 -17.01 -7.34 -2.70
C VAL A 69 -17.86 -6.08 -2.77
N SER A 70 -17.37 -4.93 -2.28
CA SER A 70 -18.11 -3.67 -2.38
C SER A 70 -18.29 -3.23 -3.84
N GLU A 71 -17.23 -3.37 -4.63
CA GLU A 71 -17.21 -2.98 -6.05
C GLU A 71 -18.00 -3.99 -6.88
N MET A 72 -17.79 -5.29 -6.65
CA MET A 72 -18.56 -6.36 -7.26
C MET A 72 -20.07 -6.22 -7.04
N ILE A 73 -20.51 -5.89 -5.81
CA ILE A 73 -21.94 -5.64 -5.52
C ILE A 73 -22.46 -4.47 -6.37
N ILE A 74 -21.68 -3.38 -6.44
CA ILE A 74 -22.07 -2.20 -7.21
C ILE A 74 -22.18 -2.55 -8.69
N GLU A 75 -21.20 -3.23 -9.25
CA GLU A 75 -21.18 -3.64 -10.66
C GLU A 75 -22.35 -4.55 -11.00
N GLU A 76 -22.57 -5.63 -10.23
CA GLU A 76 -23.65 -6.59 -10.50
C GLU A 76 -25.05 -6.00 -10.34
N LEU A 77 -25.26 -5.15 -9.34
CA LEU A 77 -26.56 -4.49 -9.16
C LEU A 77 -26.78 -3.38 -10.19
N SER A 78 -25.71 -2.71 -10.62
CA SER A 78 -25.82 -1.65 -11.63
C SER A 78 -26.27 -2.16 -12.99
N LYS A 79 -25.94 -3.41 -13.36
CA LYS A 79 -26.42 -4.07 -14.58
C LYS A 79 -27.95 -4.17 -14.65
N LYS A 80 -28.65 -4.04 -13.51
CA LYS A 80 -30.11 -4.10 -13.42
C LYS A 80 -30.77 -2.71 -13.38
N ILE A 81 -29.97 -1.66 -13.38
CA ILE A 81 -30.43 -0.27 -13.36
C ILE A 81 -30.27 0.28 -14.78
N GLU A 82 -31.40 0.51 -15.46
CA GLU A 82 -31.42 1.22 -16.74
C GLU A 82 -31.25 2.72 -16.48
N ASP A 83 -30.01 3.21 -16.51
CA ASP A 83 -29.70 4.62 -16.24
C ASP A 83 -28.53 5.13 -17.09
N PRO A 84 -28.73 6.21 -17.87
CA PRO A 84 -27.68 6.79 -18.69
C PRO A 84 -26.60 7.54 -17.88
N GLU A 85 -26.85 7.91 -16.61
CA GLU A 85 -25.88 8.65 -15.78
C GLU A 85 -25.04 7.75 -14.85
N ILE A 86 -23.88 7.32 -15.35
CA ILE A 86 -22.89 6.49 -14.63
C ILE A 86 -22.52 7.07 -13.25
N LEU A 87 -22.41 8.40 -13.14
CA LEU A 87 -22.01 9.08 -11.90
C LEU A 87 -23.02 8.91 -10.75
N SER A 88 -24.29 8.65 -11.06
CA SER A 88 -25.36 8.50 -10.06
C SER A 88 -25.58 7.03 -9.62
N LEU A 89 -24.99 6.09 -10.36
CA LEU A 89 -25.24 4.65 -10.25
C LEU A 89 -24.91 4.10 -8.86
N ARG A 90 -23.78 4.53 -8.27
CA ARG A 90 -23.40 4.13 -6.90
C ARG A 90 -24.42 4.58 -5.85
N ALA A 91 -24.96 5.78 -5.98
CA ALA A 91 -25.97 6.29 -5.06
C ALA A 91 -27.30 5.54 -5.19
N LYS A 92 -27.69 5.21 -6.43
CA LYS A 92 -28.90 4.42 -6.73
C LYS A 92 -28.81 2.99 -6.21
N VAL A 93 -27.69 2.30 -6.44
CA VAL A 93 -27.44 0.96 -5.87
C VAL A 93 -27.52 1.01 -4.33
N GLN A 94 -26.92 2.02 -3.69
CA GLN A 94 -27.01 2.17 -2.24
C GLN A 94 -28.44 2.41 -1.74
N ALA A 95 -29.25 3.16 -2.49
CA ALA A 95 -30.66 3.38 -2.17
C ALA A 95 -31.47 2.08 -2.31
N GLN A 96 -31.30 1.33 -3.39
CA GLN A 96 -31.96 0.04 -3.61
C GLN A 96 -31.62 -0.97 -2.50
N ILE A 97 -30.35 -1.05 -2.11
CA ILE A 97 -29.93 -1.92 -1.00
C ILE A 97 -30.51 -1.45 0.34
N LYS A 98 -30.76 -0.14 0.50
CA LYS A 98 -31.39 0.38 1.70
C LYS A 98 -32.88 0.02 1.76
N GLU A 99 -33.55 -0.03 0.61
CA GLU A 99 -34.96 -0.43 0.48
C GLU A 99 -35.15 -1.94 0.64
N ASP A 100 -34.27 -2.75 0.06
CA ASP A 100 -34.23 -4.20 0.25
C ASP A 100 -32.83 -4.69 0.68
N PRO A 101 -32.52 -4.64 1.98
CA PRO A 101 -31.25 -5.15 2.50
C PRO A 101 -31.08 -6.66 2.37
N LEU A 102 -32.16 -7.40 2.09
CA LEU A 102 -32.13 -8.86 1.93
C LEU A 102 -31.80 -9.28 0.50
N ALA A 103 -31.76 -8.33 -0.45
CA ALA A 103 -31.33 -8.56 -1.83
C ALA A 103 -29.87 -9.04 -1.92
N VAL A 104 -29.02 -8.64 -0.98
CA VAL A 104 -27.60 -9.01 -0.94
C VAL A 104 -27.32 -9.82 0.33
N LYS A 105 -27.32 -11.15 0.19
CA LYS A 105 -26.96 -12.10 1.25
C LYS A 105 -25.56 -12.66 1.02
N LEU A 106 -24.93 -13.18 2.07
CA LEU A 106 -23.61 -13.82 1.97
C LEU A 106 -23.59 -14.93 0.91
N ILE A 107 -24.62 -15.78 0.84
CA ILE A 107 -24.71 -16.85 -0.17
C ILE A 107 -24.70 -16.33 -1.61
N TRP A 108 -25.31 -15.17 -1.85
CA TRP A 108 -25.27 -14.50 -3.15
C TRP A 108 -23.86 -13.98 -3.42
N VAL A 109 -23.25 -13.30 -2.45
CA VAL A 109 -21.87 -12.78 -2.56
C VAL A 109 -20.89 -13.91 -2.88
N THR A 110 -20.92 -15.03 -2.16
CA THR A 110 -20.04 -16.18 -2.43
C THR A 110 -20.27 -16.81 -3.80
N ARG A 111 -21.50 -16.76 -4.31
CA ARG A 111 -21.81 -17.20 -5.68
C ARG A 111 -21.25 -16.26 -6.73
N GLU A 112 -21.35 -14.95 -6.54
CA GLU A 112 -20.78 -13.99 -7.49
C GLU A 112 -19.25 -14.02 -7.47
N ILE A 113 -18.61 -14.18 -6.30
CA ILE A 113 -17.17 -14.47 -6.20
C ILE A 113 -16.83 -15.75 -6.97
N SER A 114 -17.63 -16.80 -6.82
CA SER A 114 -17.42 -18.07 -7.53
C SER A 114 -17.40 -17.89 -9.05
N LYS A 115 -18.30 -17.06 -9.59
CA LYS A 115 -18.33 -16.76 -11.03
C LYS A 115 -17.07 -16.02 -11.50
N HIS A 116 -16.62 -15.01 -10.75
CA HIS A 116 -15.39 -14.28 -11.08
C HIS A 116 -14.16 -15.20 -11.08
N ILE A 117 -14.15 -16.20 -10.19
CA ILE A 117 -13.11 -17.23 -10.17
C ILE A 117 -13.28 -18.19 -11.35
N ASP A 118 -14.48 -18.65 -11.66
CA ASP A 118 -14.78 -19.54 -12.79
C ASP A 118 -14.35 -18.94 -14.14
N GLU A 119 -14.43 -17.62 -14.29
CA GLU A 119 -13.98 -16.90 -15.49
C GLU A 119 -12.46 -16.94 -15.69
N ASN A 120 -11.68 -17.05 -14.60
CA ASN A 120 -10.22 -17.12 -14.67
C ASN A 120 -9.64 -18.01 -13.55
N PRO A 121 -9.83 -19.34 -13.62
CA PRO A 121 -9.62 -20.25 -12.49
C PRO A 121 -8.15 -20.45 -12.09
N LYS A 122 -7.21 -19.86 -12.83
CA LYS A 122 -5.76 -19.98 -12.59
C LYS A 122 -5.22 -18.84 -11.75
N GLY A 123 -4.15 -19.13 -11.00
CA GLY A 123 -3.43 -18.18 -10.17
C GLY A 123 -4.05 -17.97 -8.79
N GLY A 124 -3.77 -16.82 -8.19
CA GLY A 124 -4.21 -16.49 -6.83
C GLY A 124 -5.15 -15.30 -6.76
N TYR A 125 -5.97 -15.29 -5.72
CA TYR A 125 -6.96 -14.27 -5.43
C TYR A 125 -6.86 -13.79 -4.00
N ILE A 126 -6.97 -12.47 -3.85
CA ILE A 126 -7.15 -11.81 -2.57
C ILE A 126 -8.58 -11.26 -2.49
N ILE A 127 -9.35 -11.72 -1.51
CA ILE A 127 -10.79 -11.47 -1.43
C ILE A 127 -11.07 -10.54 -0.25
N ASP A 128 -11.43 -9.30 -0.54
CA ASP A 128 -11.92 -8.32 0.43
C ASP A 128 -13.43 -8.51 0.61
N LEU A 129 -13.78 -9.46 1.49
CA LEU A 129 -15.16 -9.95 1.62
C LEU A 129 -16.14 -8.92 2.18
N MET A 130 -15.65 -7.99 3.02
CA MET A 130 -16.53 -7.13 3.78
C MET A 130 -16.96 -5.89 3.00
N PRO A 131 -18.25 -5.76 2.65
CA PRO A 131 -18.72 -4.58 1.94
C PRO A 131 -18.63 -3.34 2.82
N ASN A 132 -18.09 -2.25 2.28
CA ASN A 132 -18.14 -0.93 2.92
C ASN A 132 -19.44 -0.18 2.56
N LEU A 133 -20.57 -0.91 2.58
CA LEU A 133 -21.90 -0.39 2.24
C LEU A 133 -22.72 -0.29 3.52
N LYS A 134 -22.87 0.94 4.04
CA LYS A 134 -23.49 1.20 5.35
C LYS A 134 -24.87 0.53 5.51
N SER A 135 -25.68 0.48 4.47
CA SER A 135 -27.01 -0.16 4.48
C SER A 135 -26.93 -1.67 4.70
N LEU A 136 -25.96 -2.37 4.11
CA LEU A 136 -25.74 -3.82 4.33
C LEU A 136 -25.15 -4.12 5.70
N VAL A 137 -24.15 -3.33 6.10
CA VAL A 137 -23.43 -3.57 7.36
C VAL A 137 -24.30 -3.26 8.59
N ASN A 138 -25.29 -2.36 8.44
CA ASN A 138 -26.24 -2.03 9.50
C ASN A 138 -27.47 -2.94 9.54
N SER A 139 -27.78 -3.67 8.46
CA SER A 139 -28.87 -4.64 8.50
C SER A 139 -28.37 -5.87 9.26
N ALA A 140 -29.09 -6.30 10.30
CA ALA A 140 -28.73 -7.48 11.09
C ALA A 140 -28.78 -8.80 10.30
N GLY A 141 -28.97 -8.73 8.97
CA GLY A 141 -29.21 -9.86 8.08
C GLY A 141 -28.07 -10.17 7.11
N PHE A 142 -27.05 -9.33 6.95
CA PHE A 142 -25.94 -9.64 6.02
C PHE A 142 -25.11 -10.82 6.54
N VAL A 143 -24.65 -10.74 7.80
CA VAL A 143 -23.90 -11.83 8.46
C VAL A 143 -24.35 -11.94 9.92
N LYS A 144 -25.22 -12.93 10.18
CA LYS A 144 -25.54 -13.36 11.55
C LYS A 144 -24.70 -14.58 11.93
N GLU A 145 -24.57 -15.51 10.99
CA GLU A 145 -23.68 -16.67 10.98
C GLU A 145 -23.10 -16.79 9.57
N CYS A 146 -21.86 -17.25 9.41
CA CYS A 146 -21.24 -17.43 8.09
C CYS A 146 -20.79 -18.88 7.82
N SER A 147 -20.84 -19.75 8.82
CA SER A 147 -20.17 -21.06 8.76
C SER A 147 -20.70 -21.95 7.64
N ASN A 148 -22.00 -21.90 7.34
CA ASN A 148 -22.60 -22.77 6.33
C ASN A 148 -22.23 -22.31 4.91
N GLU A 149 -22.34 -21.01 4.65
CA GLU A 149 -21.99 -20.39 3.37
C GLU A 149 -20.50 -20.54 3.07
N MET A 150 -19.64 -20.33 4.08
CA MET A 150 -18.20 -20.52 3.94
C MET A 150 -17.84 -21.99 3.66
N LYS A 151 -18.46 -22.95 4.36
CA LYS A 151 -18.26 -24.38 4.09
C LYS A 151 -18.73 -24.76 2.68
N LEU A 152 -19.89 -24.27 2.26
CA LEU A 152 -20.43 -24.54 0.92
C LEU A 152 -19.51 -23.96 -0.16
N PHE A 153 -18.96 -22.76 0.06
CA PHE A 153 -17.97 -22.17 -0.83
C PHE A 153 -16.67 -23.00 -0.86
N GLU A 154 -16.15 -23.41 0.30
CA GLU A 154 -14.93 -24.22 0.43
C GLU A 154 -15.04 -25.62 -0.19
N GLN A 155 -16.25 -26.16 -0.37
CA GLN A 155 -16.45 -27.41 -1.13
C GLN A 155 -16.02 -27.29 -2.59
N LYS A 156 -16.20 -26.11 -3.19
CA LYS A 156 -15.77 -25.84 -4.57
C LYS A 156 -14.37 -25.23 -4.61
N TYR A 157 -14.10 -24.28 -3.71
CA TYR A 157 -12.85 -23.52 -3.70
C TYR A 157 -12.19 -23.54 -2.31
N PRO A 158 -11.25 -24.47 -2.08
CA PRO A 158 -10.51 -24.52 -0.83
C PRO A 158 -9.82 -23.19 -0.51
N ILE A 159 -10.06 -22.64 0.68
CA ILE A 159 -9.46 -21.37 1.11
C ILE A 159 -8.15 -21.65 1.84
N SER A 160 -7.07 -20.98 1.43
CA SER A 160 -5.75 -21.14 2.06
C SER A 160 -5.75 -20.62 3.49
N PHE A 161 -6.05 -19.33 3.66
CA PHE A 161 -6.17 -18.70 4.96
C PHE A 161 -6.84 -17.32 4.85
N ALA A 162 -7.07 -16.69 6.00
CA ALA A 162 -7.49 -15.30 6.07
C ALA A 162 -6.44 -14.43 6.76
N ILE A 163 -6.38 -13.16 6.36
CA ILE A 163 -5.55 -12.12 6.96
C ILE A 163 -6.46 -11.12 7.67
N ASN A 164 -6.12 -10.79 8.91
CA ASN A 164 -6.79 -9.74 9.68
C ASN A 164 -5.80 -8.62 10.01
N PHE A 165 -5.97 -7.47 9.37
CA PHE A 165 -5.28 -6.23 9.72
C PHE A 165 -5.97 -5.60 10.94
N ALA A 166 -5.52 -6.01 12.13
CA ALA A 166 -6.11 -5.60 13.39
C ALA A 166 -5.60 -4.21 13.81
N VAL A 167 -6.53 -3.40 14.34
CA VAL A 167 -6.21 -2.21 15.13
C VAL A 167 -6.92 -2.37 16.47
N PRO A 168 -6.21 -2.50 17.59
CA PRO A 168 -6.82 -2.53 18.91
C PRO A 168 -7.72 -1.30 19.13
N LEU A 169 -8.94 -1.49 19.63
CA LEU A 169 -9.97 -0.44 19.76
C LEU A 169 -9.49 0.76 20.58
N ASP A 170 -8.64 0.52 21.59
CA ASP A 170 -7.99 1.54 22.41
C ASP A 170 -7.00 2.42 21.63
N LYS A 171 -6.39 1.86 20.58
CA LYS A 171 -5.43 2.56 19.69
C LYS A 171 -6.10 3.27 18.51
N VAL A 172 -7.33 2.92 18.15
CA VAL A 172 -8.14 3.62 17.13
C VAL A 172 -8.35 5.11 17.50
N VAL A 173 -8.41 5.40 18.81
CA VAL A 173 -8.72 6.74 19.36
C VAL A 173 -7.51 7.66 19.39
N LYS A 174 -6.30 7.10 19.58
CA LYS A 174 -5.07 7.87 19.79
C LYS A 174 -4.37 8.32 18.48
N LYS A 175 -4.83 7.85 17.32
CA LYS A 175 -4.15 8.02 16.02
C LYS A 175 -4.51 9.29 15.23
N LYS A 176 -5.10 10.31 15.86
CA LYS A 176 -5.40 11.59 15.20
C LYS A 176 -4.66 12.76 15.87
N GLU A 177 -3.37 12.88 15.58
CA GLU A 177 -2.87 14.21 15.21
C GLU A 177 -2.90 14.25 13.69
N PRO A 178 -3.71 15.12 13.06
CA PRO A 178 -3.67 15.27 11.62
C PRO A 178 -2.40 16.03 11.22
N GLU A 179 -1.62 15.47 10.31
CA GLU A 179 -0.75 16.23 9.38
C GLU A 179 -1.62 16.99 8.36
N CYS A 180 -2.68 17.65 8.82
CA CYS A 180 -3.36 18.65 8.00
C CYS A 180 -2.48 19.90 7.99
N ALA A 181 -2.33 20.51 6.81
CA ALA A 181 -1.70 21.80 6.64
C ALA A 181 -2.20 22.76 7.73
N LYS A 182 -1.30 23.20 8.60
CA LYS A 182 -1.61 24.25 9.57
C LYS A 182 -2.16 25.43 8.76
N PRO A 183 -3.39 25.89 8.98
CA PRO A 183 -3.83 27.13 8.36
C PRO A 183 -2.83 28.21 8.75
N VAL A 184 -2.33 28.93 7.75
CA VAL A 184 -1.47 30.10 7.92
C VAL A 184 -2.15 30.99 8.95
N LYS A 185 -1.48 31.24 10.08
CA LYS A 185 -1.98 32.16 11.11
C LYS A 185 -2.21 33.52 10.43
N PRO A 186 -3.43 34.09 10.43
CA PRO A 186 -3.57 35.47 10.03
C PRO A 186 -2.85 36.34 11.07
N ALA A 187 -2.18 37.38 10.57
CA ALA A 187 -1.49 38.36 11.39
C ALA A 187 -2.43 38.93 12.46
N LYS A 188 -1.85 39.20 13.63
CA LYS A 188 -2.52 39.83 14.77
C LYS A 188 -3.25 41.10 14.31
N ASP A 189 -4.56 41.14 14.49
CA ASP A 189 -5.23 42.38 14.84
C ASP A 189 -6.48 42.14 15.70
N ASN A 190 -6.61 43.00 16.70
CA ASN A 190 -7.55 42.93 17.81
C ASN A 190 -9.01 43.14 17.39
N LYS A 191 -9.94 42.27 17.84
CA LYS A 191 -11.10 42.60 18.71
C LYS A 191 -12.19 41.51 18.72
N LYS A 192 -12.64 41.22 19.95
CA LYS A 192 -13.97 40.74 20.41
C LYS A 192 -14.42 39.31 20.07
N GLU A 193 -14.49 38.52 21.14
CA GLU A 193 -15.50 37.52 21.50
C GLU A 193 -16.41 36.97 20.39
N LYS A 194 -16.23 35.68 20.11
CA LYS A 194 -17.32 34.70 20.03
C LYS A 194 -16.77 33.32 20.36
N ASP A 195 -17.01 32.89 21.60
CA ASP A 195 -16.95 31.51 22.01
C ASP A 195 -17.86 30.65 21.12
N GLY A 196 -17.35 29.51 20.65
CA GLY A 196 -18.21 28.45 20.09
C GLY A 196 -17.78 27.74 18.80
N ALA A 197 -16.51 27.73 18.40
CA ALA A 197 -16.07 26.97 17.23
C ALA A 197 -14.87 26.04 17.54
N ASN A 198 -14.97 24.80 17.06
CA ASN A 198 -13.93 23.77 16.92
C ASN A 198 -13.65 22.73 18.02
N VAL A 199 -14.38 22.65 19.14
CA VAL A 199 -14.25 21.47 20.04
C VAL A 199 -15.14 20.29 19.60
N LYS A 200 -16.23 20.54 18.87
CA LYS A 200 -17.19 19.48 18.47
C LYS A 200 -16.73 18.59 17.31
N SER A 201 -15.77 19.02 16.47
CA SER A 201 -15.39 18.28 15.25
C SER A 201 -14.58 17.03 15.57
N ASP A 202 -13.50 17.17 16.34
CA ASP A 202 -12.56 16.08 16.61
C ASP A 202 -13.17 15.01 17.50
N GLU A 203 -14.00 15.43 18.45
CA GLU A 203 -14.73 14.52 19.33
C GLU A 203 -15.80 13.75 18.55
N ALA A 204 -16.62 14.42 17.72
CA ALA A 204 -17.62 13.77 16.87
C ALA A 204 -16.98 12.78 15.87
N ASP A 205 -15.80 13.10 15.35
CA ASP A 205 -15.04 12.23 14.46
C ASP A 205 -14.43 11.01 15.17
N SER A 206 -13.98 11.19 16.40
CA SER A 206 -13.52 10.09 17.26
C SER A 206 -14.67 9.13 17.59
N PHE A 207 -15.83 9.67 17.99
CA PHE A 207 -17.05 8.89 18.23
C PHE A 207 -17.52 8.15 16.98
N ARG A 208 -17.53 8.81 15.81
CA ARG A 208 -17.86 8.20 14.53
C ARG A 208 -16.90 7.06 14.18
N THR A 209 -15.60 7.24 14.42
CA THR A 209 -14.58 6.23 14.12
C THR A 209 -14.72 5.02 15.04
N LYS A 210 -14.93 5.24 16.34
CA LYS A 210 -15.25 4.18 17.32
C LYS A 210 -16.50 3.39 16.92
N ARG A 211 -17.58 4.08 16.56
CA ARG A 211 -18.83 3.43 16.12
C ARG A 211 -18.61 2.58 14.88
N ARG A 212 -17.83 3.05 13.91
CA ARG A 212 -17.47 2.27 12.71
C ARG A 212 -16.60 1.06 13.04
N ALA A 213 -15.65 1.20 13.96
CA ALA A 213 -14.79 0.10 14.39
C ALA A 213 -15.60 -0.98 15.13
N ALA A 214 -16.48 -0.60 16.05
CA ALA A 214 -17.34 -1.54 16.76
C ALA A 214 -18.34 -2.25 15.83
N LEU A 215 -18.93 -1.51 14.87
CA LEU A 215 -19.81 -2.10 13.87
C LEU A 215 -19.07 -3.08 12.96
N PHE A 216 -17.84 -2.74 12.55
CA PHE A 216 -16.99 -3.65 11.78
C PHE A 216 -16.69 -4.92 12.58
N ASP A 217 -16.21 -4.77 13.82
CA ASP A 217 -15.85 -5.89 14.69
C ASP A 217 -17.03 -6.87 14.84
N LYS A 218 -18.24 -6.34 15.11
CA LYS A 218 -19.47 -7.14 15.20
C LYS A 218 -19.75 -7.96 13.94
N ASN A 219 -19.60 -7.38 12.75
CA ASN A 219 -19.95 -8.03 11.48
C ASN A 219 -18.84 -8.97 10.98
N VAL A 220 -17.59 -8.72 11.36
CA VAL A 220 -16.43 -9.50 10.93
C VAL A 220 -16.12 -10.66 11.85
N ARG A 221 -16.53 -10.54 13.13
CA ARG A 221 -16.31 -11.57 14.14
C ARG A 221 -16.67 -12.99 13.68
N PRO A 222 -17.83 -13.26 13.03
CA PRO A 222 -18.17 -14.61 12.59
C PRO A 222 -17.13 -15.22 11.63
N PHE A 223 -16.58 -14.42 10.70
CA PHE A 223 -15.55 -14.89 9.78
C PHE A 223 -14.21 -15.11 10.48
N LEU A 224 -13.81 -14.19 11.36
CA LEU A 224 -12.57 -14.37 12.12
C LEU A 224 -12.64 -15.62 12.98
N ASP A 225 -13.77 -15.87 13.65
CA ASP A 225 -13.98 -17.08 14.45
C ASP A 225 -13.95 -18.34 13.57
N TYR A 226 -14.50 -18.30 12.34
CA TYR A 226 -14.43 -19.40 11.37
C TYR A 226 -12.97 -19.79 11.03
N PHE A 227 -12.14 -18.81 10.67
CA PHE A 227 -10.74 -19.05 10.32
C PHE A 227 -9.88 -19.35 11.56
N GLN A 228 -10.19 -18.74 12.71
CA GLN A 228 -9.48 -19.00 13.97
C GLN A 228 -9.72 -20.44 14.45
N ARG A 229 -10.96 -20.96 14.37
CA ARG A 229 -11.28 -22.35 14.75
C ARG A 229 -10.55 -23.39 13.91
N SER A 230 -10.24 -23.06 12.66
CA SER A 230 -9.45 -23.92 11.77
C SER A 230 -7.96 -23.59 11.80
N GLU A 231 -7.51 -22.70 12.69
CA GLU A 231 -6.13 -22.22 12.82
C GLU A 231 -5.54 -21.62 11.53
N ARG A 232 -6.40 -21.16 10.60
CA ARG A 232 -6.04 -20.56 9.31
C ARG A 232 -6.16 -19.03 9.32
N LEU A 233 -5.86 -18.39 10.45
CA LEU A 233 -5.93 -16.95 10.60
C LEU A 233 -4.54 -16.35 10.81
N LEU A 234 -4.13 -15.46 9.92
CA LEU A 234 -2.98 -14.58 10.04
C LEU A 234 -3.45 -13.22 10.59
N THR A 235 -3.02 -12.83 11.78
CA THR A 235 -3.39 -11.53 12.38
C THR A 235 -2.18 -10.61 12.45
N VAL A 236 -2.29 -9.42 11.84
CA VAL A 236 -1.24 -8.40 11.79
C VAL A 236 -1.68 -7.18 12.60
N ASP A 237 -0.91 -6.81 13.62
CA ASP A 237 -1.13 -5.57 14.36
C ASP A 237 -0.62 -4.38 13.54
N THR A 238 -1.56 -3.58 13.04
CA THR A 238 -1.29 -2.38 12.21
C THR A 238 -1.20 -1.09 13.04
N SER A 239 -1.19 -1.20 14.37
CA SER A 239 -1.25 -0.06 15.27
C SER A 239 0.04 0.76 15.36
N SER A 240 1.21 0.23 14.96
CA SER A 240 2.46 1.00 14.87
C SER A 240 2.32 2.23 13.97
N GLY A 241 1.48 2.13 12.94
CA GLY A 241 1.22 3.23 12.00
C GLY A 241 2.31 3.42 10.95
N VAL A 242 3.48 2.79 11.08
CA VAL A 242 4.51 2.80 10.04
C VAL A 242 4.23 1.65 9.08
N VAL A 243 3.71 1.98 7.88
CA VAL A 243 3.25 0.98 6.91
C VAL A 243 4.39 0.12 6.41
N ASP A 244 5.55 0.71 6.17
CA ASP A 244 6.67 -0.01 5.55
C ASP A 244 7.24 -1.09 6.49
N LEU A 245 7.22 -0.85 7.81
CA LEU A 245 7.57 -1.87 8.81
C LEU A 245 6.54 -3.00 8.85
N ILE A 246 5.25 -2.67 8.69
CA ILE A 246 4.18 -3.66 8.64
C ILE A 246 4.33 -4.50 7.37
N TRP A 247 4.56 -3.84 6.24
CA TRP A 247 4.78 -4.45 4.94
C TRP A 247 5.96 -5.41 4.95
N GLY A 248 7.13 -4.99 5.47
CA GLY A 248 8.30 -5.86 5.57
C GLY A 248 8.02 -7.15 6.34
N LYS A 249 7.26 -7.08 7.44
CA LYS A 249 6.84 -8.28 8.18
C LYS A 249 5.84 -9.16 7.44
N ILE A 250 4.97 -8.58 6.62
CA ILE A 250 4.07 -9.34 5.75
C ILE A 250 4.89 -10.08 4.68
N CYS A 251 5.86 -9.42 4.04
CA CYS A 251 6.74 -10.05 3.06
C CYS A 251 7.53 -11.22 3.65
N GLU A 252 8.06 -11.08 4.87
CA GLU A 252 8.72 -12.19 5.58
C GLU A 252 7.79 -13.41 5.70
N VAL A 253 6.56 -13.21 6.20
CA VAL A 253 5.57 -14.29 6.34
C VAL A 253 5.22 -14.92 5.00
N PHE A 254 4.99 -14.12 3.97
CA PHE A 254 4.63 -14.64 2.65
C PHE A 254 5.78 -15.38 1.95
N SER A 255 7.02 -14.97 2.23
CA SER A 255 8.21 -15.69 1.79
C SER A 255 8.30 -17.06 2.48
N ASP A 256 8.05 -17.12 3.78
CA ASP A 256 7.98 -18.39 4.53
C ASP A 256 6.84 -19.31 4.05
N LEU A 257 5.78 -18.72 3.47
CA LEU A 257 4.67 -19.45 2.86
C LEU A 257 4.96 -19.92 1.44
N GLU A 258 6.16 -19.67 0.91
CA GLU A 258 6.59 -20.03 -0.45
C GLU A 258 5.79 -19.32 -1.57
N LEU A 259 5.15 -18.16 -1.28
CA LEU A 259 4.58 -17.32 -2.35
C LEU A 259 5.71 -16.51 -3.00
N GLN A 260 5.96 -16.73 -4.28
CA GLN A 260 6.99 -15.99 -5.01
C GLN A 260 6.54 -14.53 -5.24
N ASN A 261 7.46 -13.60 -4.97
CA ASN A 261 7.28 -12.20 -5.39
C ASN A 261 7.39 -12.15 -6.90
N LEU A 262 6.47 -11.43 -7.55
CA LEU A 262 6.50 -11.18 -8.99
C LEU A 262 7.08 -9.81 -9.31
N GLN A 263 6.93 -8.83 -8.41
CA GLN A 263 7.38 -7.46 -8.64
C GLN A 263 7.60 -6.67 -7.35
N ASN A 264 8.47 -5.67 -7.43
CA ASN A 264 8.62 -4.65 -6.39
C ASN A 264 7.66 -3.47 -6.64
N ILE A 265 7.01 -2.97 -5.60
CA ILE A 265 6.03 -1.87 -5.71
C ILE A 265 6.53 -0.61 -5.00
N GLU A 266 5.93 0.55 -5.30
CA GLU A 266 6.28 1.84 -4.70
C GLU A 266 7.79 2.15 -4.80
N THR A 267 8.36 1.88 -5.97
CA THR A 267 9.81 1.87 -6.17
C THR A 267 10.35 3.25 -6.56
N VAL A 268 11.41 3.70 -5.90
CA VAL A 268 12.20 4.88 -6.25
C VAL A 268 13.49 4.44 -6.95
N ILE A 269 13.69 4.91 -8.18
CA ILE A 269 14.82 4.50 -9.03
C ILE A 269 15.66 5.74 -9.33
N ILE A 270 16.87 5.80 -8.79
CA ILE A 270 17.79 6.93 -8.94
C ILE A 270 18.79 6.58 -10.02
N PHE A 271 18.73 7.26 -11.16
CA PHE A 271 19.67 7.08 -12.26
C PHE A 271 20.93 7.90 -12.00
N CYS A 272 22.09 7.26 -12.06
CA CYS A 272 23.39 7.91 -11.97
C CYS A 272 24.18 7.65 -13.25
N TYR A 273 24.53 8.73 -13.94
CA TYR A 273 25.29 8.68 -15.20
C TYR A 273 26.80 8.88 -14.98
N LYS A 274 27.20 9.23 -13.75
CA LYS A 274 28.58 9.49 -13.34
C LYS A 274 28.83 8.84 -11.99
N GLU A 275 29.99 8.24 -11.82
CA GLU A 275 30.41 7.62 -10.55
C GLU A 275 30.44 8.63 -9.39
N GLN A 276 30.76 9.90 -9.68
CA GLN A 276 30.77 10.98 -8.70
C GLN A 276 29.40 11.19 -8.04
N ASP A 277 28.31 11.05 -8.79
CA ASP A 277 26.96 11.25 -8.28
C ASP A 277 26.59 10.15 -7.27
N ILE A 278 27.02 8.91 -7.54
CA ILE A 278 26.80 7.76 -6.66
C ILE A 278 27.49 7.98 -5.31
N ASN A 279 28.71 8.51 -5.32
CA ASN A 279 29.48 8.78 -4.10
C ASN A 279 28.86 9.88 -3.23
N MET A 280 28.02 10.75 -3.81
CA MET A 280 27.28 11.77 -3.05
C MET A 280 26.00 11.22 -2.40
N ILE A 281 25.56 10.03 -2.77
CA ILE A 281 24.38 9.37 -2.22
C ILE A 281 24.82 8.38 -1.13
N ASN A 282 24.37 8.60 0.10
CA ASN A 282 24.66 7.69 1.20
C ASN A 282 23.73 6.46 1.17
N ILE A 283 23.98 5.56 0.21
CA ILE A 283 23.16 4.35 -0.06
C ILE A 283 22.78 3.60 1.22
N GLY A 284 23.74 3.41 2.14
CA GLY A 284 23.52 2.69 3.40
C GLY A 284 22.56 3.40 4.36
N SER A 285 22.64 4.73 4.45
CA SER A 285 21.79 5.51 5.36
C SER A 285 20.35 5.66 4.89
N TYR A 286 20.09 5.48 3.60
CA TYR A 286 18.74 5.46 3.03
C TYR A 286 18.22 4.05 2.75
N SER A 287 18.97 3.01 3.12
CA SER A 287 18.62 1.60 2.86
C SER A 287 18.27 1.34 1.39
N MET A 288 19.15 1.79 0.50
CA MET A 288 19.03 1.61 -0.94
C MET A 288 19.89 0.44 -1.43
N GLU A 289 19.52 -0.13 -2.57
CA GLU A 289 20.35 -1.10 -3.28
C GLU A 289 21.09 -0.41 -4.44
N LYS A 290 22.39 -0.69 -4.60
CA LYS A 290 23.14 -0.23 -5.78
C LYS A 290 23.05 -1.30 -6.87
N ILE A 291 22.57 -0.91 -8.05
CA ILE A 291 22.59 -1.73 -9.26
C ILE A 291 23.64 -1.15 -10.21
N VAL A 292 24.63 -1.95 -10.58
CA VAL A 292 25.58 -1.60 -11.66
C VAL A 292 25.07 -2.24 -12.94
N LEU A 293 24.35 -1.47 -13.76
CA LEU A 293 23.52 -2.04 -14.82
C LEU A 293 24.34 -2.84 -15.84
N LYS A 294 25.56 -2.38 -16.17
CA LYS A 294 26.47 -3.08 -17.08
C LYS A 294 26.79 -4.52 -16.66
N ASP A 295 26.82 -4.80 -15.36
CA ASP A 295 27.16 -6.13 -14.83
C ASP A 295 26.01 -7.14 -15.06
N HIS A 296 24.83 -6.66 -15.45
CA HIS A 296 23.65 -7.47 -15.75
C HIS A 296 23.35 -7.61 -17.25
N LEU A 297 24.12 -6.93 -18.11
CA LEU A 297 23.94 -6.96 -19.56
C LEU A 297 24.84 -8.03 -20.19
N GLN A 298 24.32 -8.71 -21.22
CA GLN A 298 25.13 -9.64 -22.02
C GLN A 298 25.94 -8.90 -23.09
N ASP A 299 25.37 -7.83 -23.64
CA ASP A 299 26.00 -6.96 -24.63
C ASP A 299 25.74 -5.50 -24.27
N LEU A 300 26.80 -4.69 -24.20
CA LEU A 300 26.72 -3.25 -23.89
C LEU A 300 26.12 -2.44 -25.05
N GLN A 301 26.05 -3.03 -26.24
CA GLN A 301 25.40 -2.47 -27.43
C GLN A 301 23.93 -2.91 -27.56
N ASP A 302 23.39 -3.60 -26.55
CA ASP A 302 21.98 -3.96 -26.53
C ASP A 302 21.08 -2.72 -26.71
N PRO A 303 19.97 -2.85 -27.45
CA PRO A 303 19.04 -1.74 -27.64
C PRO A 303 18.47 -1.29 -26.30
N VAL A 304 18.14 0.01 -26.20
CA VAL A 304 17.67 0.66 -24.97
C VAL A 304 16.51 -0.11 -24.32
N GLU A 305 15.59 -0.63 -25.13
CA GLU A 305 14.44 -1.41 -24.67
C GLU A 305 14.87 -2.69 -23.93
N LYS A 306 15.89 -3.38 -24.44
CA LYS A 306 16.41 -4.61 -23.84
C LYS A 306 17.19 -4.29 -22.55
N VAL A 307 17.94 -3.19 -22.54
CA VAL A 307 18.65 -2.69 -21.35
C VAL A 307 17.67 -2.34 -20.23
N LEU A 308 16.63 -1.56 -20.53
CA LEU A 308 15.61 -1.17 -19.55
C LEU A 308 14.76 -2.37 -19.08
N LYS A 309 14.43 -3.32 -19.96
CA LYS A 309 13.78 -4.58 -19.56
C LYS A 309 14.65 -5.40 -18.61
N THR A 310 15.96 -5.40 -18.83
CA THR A 310 16.91 -6.08 -17.93
C THR A 310 16.94 -5.39 -16.57
N LEU A 311 16.99 -4.06 -16.53
CA LEU A 311 16.89 -3.30 -15.28
C LEU A 311 15.61 -3.61 -14.50
N CYS A 312 14.44 -3.62 -15.17
CA CYS A 312 13.16 -3.97 -14.53
C CYS A 312 13.23 -5.36 -13.90
N LYS A 313 13.72 -6.37 -14.64
CA LYS A 313 13.90 -7.73 -14.10
C LYS A 313 14.85 -7.79 -12.92
N VAL A 314 15.94 -7.02 -12.92
CA VAL A 314 16.87 -6.99 -11.78
C VAL A 314 16.17 -6.41 -10.53
N ILE A 315 15.40 -5.33 -10.71
CA ILE A 315 14.61 -4.72 -9.62
C ILE A 315 13.54 -5.70 -9.11
N ASP A 316 12.77 -6.33 -9.99
CA ASP A 316 11.67 -7.23 -9.59
C ASP A 316 12.15 -8.55 -8.97
N ASN A 317 13.37 -8.98 -9.29
CA ASN A 317 14.00 -10.14 -8.67
C ASN A 317 14.78 -9.79 -7.38
N SER A 318 14.84 -8.51 -7.00
CA SER A 318 15.50 -8.09 -5.77
C SER A 318 14.63 -8.37 -4.53
N ASN A 319 15.09 -7.96 -3.36
CA ASN A 319 14.32 -8.14 -2.13
C ASN A 319 13.01 -7.33 -2.19
N PRO A 320 11.82 -7.92 -1.94
CA PRO A 320 10.52 -7.24 -2.05
C PRO A 320 10.31 -6.10 -1.03
N THR A 321 11.15 -6.04 0.00
CA THR A 321 11.14 -4.95 0.99
C THR A 321 11.98 -3.75 0.57
N MET A 322 12.83 -3.92 -0.45
CA MET A 322 13.62 -2.83 -1.02
C MET A 322 12.74 -1.97 -1.91
N LYS A 323 12.72 -0.67 -1.60
CA LYS A 323 11.89 0.32 -2.29
C LYS A 323 12.71 1.37 -3.02
N ALA A 324 14.03 1.37 -2.89
CA ALA A 324 14.88 2.41 -3.46
C ALA A 324 16.18 1.83 -4.03
N TYR A 325 16.48 2.22 -5.27
CA TYR A 325 17.62 1.71 -6.04
C TYR A 325 18.44 2.87 -6.58
N VAL A 326 19.76 2.78 -6.43
CA VAL A 326 20.72 3.65 -7.13
C VAL A 326 21.27 2.85 -8.30
N VAL A 327 20.90 3.26 -9.51
CA VAL A 327 21.24 2.58 -10.76
C VAL A 327 22.38 3.32 -11.42
N ASP A 328 23.55 2.70 -11.41
CA ASP A 328 24.69 3.12 -12.21
C ASP A 328 24.46 2.70 -13.66
N VAL A 329 24.23 3.69 -14.53
CA VAL A 329 24.03 3.49 -15.97
C VAL A 329 25.26 3.92 -16.77
N ALA A 330 26.38 4.23 -16.10
CA ALA A 330 27.63 4.48 -16.79
C ALA A 330 28.00 3.27 -17.67
N ASP A 331 28.62 3.55 -18.81
CA ASP A 331 29.02 2.53 -19.81
C ASP A 331 27.86 1.74 -20.44
N THR A 332 26.63 2.28 -20.42
CA THR A 332 25.47 1.70 -21.13
C THR A 332 24.97 2.62 -22.24
N CYS A 333 24.17 2.09 -23.16
CA CYS A 333 23.52 2.87 -24.22
C CYS A 333 22.56 3.95 -23.71
N LEU A 334 22.23 3.97 -22.41
CA LEU A 334 21.40 5.02 -21.80
C LEU A 334 22.14 6.37 -21.67
N VAL A 335 23.48 6.36 -21.70
CA VAL A 335 24.31 7.58 -21.68
C VAL A 335 24.16 8.36 -22.99
N ASP A 336 24.01 7.63 -24.09
CA ASP A 336 23.78 8.22 -25.40
C ASP A 336 22.34 8.72 -25.49
N LYS A 337 22.18 10.02 -25.76
CA LYS A 337 20.90 10.76 -25.73
C LYS A 337 20.03 10.39 -26.93
N ILE A 338 19.62 9.13 -27.02
CA ILE A 338 18.92 8.53 -28.15
C ILE A 338 17.46 8.98 -28.16
N ASN A 339 16.93 9.10 -29.38
CA ASN A 339 15.52 9.32 -29.62
C ASN A 339 14.75 8.02 -29.39
N ILE A 340 14.35 7.75 -28.15
CA ILE A 340 13.55 6.56 -27.85
C ILE A 340 12.11 6.82 -28.28
N ASP A 341 11.51 5.97 -29.10
CA ASP A 341 10.12 6.15 -29.53
C ASP A 341 9.24 5.08 -28.90
N PHE A 342 8.49 5.46 -27.87
CA PHE A 342 7.56 4.57 -27.17
C PHE A 342 6.14 4.87 -27.64
N ALA A 343 5.44 3.83 -28.10
CA ALA A 343 4.14 3.96 -28.77
C ALA A 343 2.97 4.30 -27.82
N LYS A 344 3.14 4.11 -26.50
CA LYS A 344 2.05 4.17 -25.53
C LYS A 344 2.01 5.54 -24.81
N LYS A 345 0.85 6.20 -24.84
CA LYS A 345 0.60 7.46 -24.13
C LYS A 345 0.04 7.17 -22.74
N THR A 346 0.91 6.99 -21.75
CA THR A 346 0.51 6.92 -20.33
C THR A 346 0.76 8.26 -19.66
N ILE A 347 -0.03 8.60 -18.63
CA ILE A 347 0.13 9.83 -17.87
C ILE A 347 1.34 9.67 -16.93
N VAL A 348 2.28 10.60 -17.00
CA VAL A 348 3.38 10.74 -16.03
C VAL A 348 3.38 12.15 -15.47
N PHE A 349 3.72 12.26 -14.20
CA PHE A 349 3.89 13.54 -13.51
C PHE A 349 5.37 13.89 -13.47
N VAL A 350 5.71 15.11 -13.88
CA VAL A 350 7.11 15.56 -13.86
C VAL A 350 7.24 16.72 -12.90
N ASP A 351 8.08 16.52 -11.88
CA ASP A 351 8.57 17.59 -11.02
C ASP A 351 9.83 18.16 -11.65
N ASN A 352 9.68 19.32 -12.29
CA ASN A 352 10.80 20.05 -12.90
C ASN A 352 11.54 20.93 -11.88
N GLU A 353 11.04 21.07 -10.65
CA GLU A 353 11.77 21.73 -9.59
C GLU A 353 12.95 20.86 -9.16
N SER A 354 14.00 21.47 -8.59
CA SER A 354 15.20 20.78 -8.11
C SER A 354 14.87 19.89 -6.91
N ALA A 355 14.27 18.73 -7.17
CA ALA A 355 13.69 17.87 -6.17
C ALA A 355 14.81 17.24 -5.31
N LYS A 356 14.56 17.18 -4.01
CA LYS A 356 15.50 16.61 -3.03
C LYS A 356 15.19 15.15 -2.76
N LEU A 357 16.23 14.35 -2.57
CA LEU A 357 16.11 12.90 -2.36
C LEU A 357 15.20 12.57 -1.17
N GLU A 358 15.28 13.37 -0.11
CA GLU A 358 14.54 13.22 1.14
C GLU A 358 13.03 13.36 0.96
N LYS A 359 12.57 13.94 -0.16
CA LYS A 359 11.15 14.02 -0.50
C LYS A 359 10.58 12.64 -0.88
N TYR A 360 11.43 11.73 -1.35
CA TYR A 360 11.02 10.43 -1.90
C TYR A 360 11.54 9.25 -1.08
N VAL A 361 12.70 9.38 -0.43
CA VAL A 361 13.31 8.29 0.35
C VAL A 361 13.65 8.77 1.75
N ASN A 362 13.12 8.06 2.75
CA ASN A 362 13.40 8.33 4.15
C ASN A 362 14.72 7.70 4.58
N ALA A 363 15.58 8.47 5.26
CA ALA A 363 16.78 7.92 5.85
C ALA A 363 16.44 7.00 7.02
N THR A 364 17.05 5.81 7.07
CA THR A 364 16.92 4.85 8.16
C THR A 364 17.89 5.14 9.30
N GLN A 365 18.93 5.94 9.02
CA GLN A 365 19.94 6.37 9.98
C GLN A 365 20.16 7.88 9.90
N LYS A 366 20.77 8.46 10.93
CA LYS A 366 21.10 9.88 10.93
C LYS A 366 22.19 10.15 9.87
N THR A 367 21.83 10.87 8.82
CA THR A 367 22.73 11.28 7.73
C THR A 367 22.52 12.76 7.41
N SER A 368 23.53 13.40 6.83
CA SER A 368 23.35 14.70 6.18
C SER A 368 22.46 14.53 4.93
N PRO A 369 21.69 15.57 4.56
CA PRO A 369 20.92 15.57 3.33
C PRO A 369 21.81 15.35 2.10
N CYS A 370 21.26 14.70 1.08
CA CYS A 370 21.89 14.54 -0.21
C CYS A 370 22.09 15.91 -0.87
N ALA A 371 23.33 16.20 -1.26
CA ALA A 371 23.67 17.47 -1.90
C ALA A 371 23.06 17.59 -3.31
N LEU A 372 22.84 16.45 -3.97
CA LEU A 372 22.29 16.41 -5.32
C LEU A 372 20.84 16.92 -5.36
N SER A 373 20.47 17.37 -6.54
CA SER A 373 19.10 17.71 -6.90
C SER A 373 18.72 16.88 -8.10
N PHE A 374 17.45 16.50 -8.15
CA PHE A 374 16.94 15.57 -9.15
C PHE A 374 15.74 16.16 -9.88
N LYS A 375 15.55 15.67 -11.10
CA LYS A 375 14.28 15.72 -11.82
C LYS A 375 13.52 14.45 -11.49
N ALA A 376 12.29 14.59 -10.99
CA ALA A 376 11.47 13.43 -10.66
C ALA A 376 10.41 13.20 -11.75
N VAL A 377 10.28 11.96 -12.19
CA VAL A 377 9.19 11.50 -13.05
C VAL A 377 8.45 10.40 -12.32
N SER A 378 7.16 10.59 -12.06
CA SER A 378 6.33 9.65 -11.33
C SER A 378 5.28 9.04 -12.26
N SER A 379 5.15 7.71 -12.21
CA SER A 379 4.09 6.96 -12.88
C SER A 379 2.80 6.95 -12.05
N THR A 380 1.71 6.44 -12.63
CA THR A 380 0.45 6.20 -11.90
C THR A 380 0.53 5.03 -10.93
N GLU A 381 1.51 4.15 -11.10
CA GLU A 381 1.73 2.93 -10.29
C GLU A 381 2.67 3.17 -9.10
N ASN A 382 2.81 4.42 -8.66
CA ASN A 382 3.67 4.85 -7.55
C ASN A 382 5.18 4.57 -7.75
N GLU A 383 5.63 4.43 -8.99
CA GLU A 383 7.06 4.41 -9.29
C GLU A 383 7.58 5.83 -9.49
N VAL A 384 8.77 6.11 -8.96
CA VAL A 384 9.41 7.41 -9.08
C VAL A 384 10.82 7.24 -9.63
N CYS A 385 11.06 7.71 -10.84
CA CYS A 385 12.40 7.79 -11.42
C CYS A 385 13.01 9.15 -11.13
N LEU A 386 14.16 9.17 -10.45
CA LEU A 386 14.96 10.35 -10.16
C LEU A 386 16.14 10.41 -11.12
N PHE A 387 16.25 11.52 -11.86
CA PHE A 387 17.32 11.76 -12.83
C PHE A 387 18.14 12.99 -12.42
N PRO A 388 19.44 13.06 -12.76
CA PRO A 388 20.21 14.28 -12.63
C PRO A 388 19.58 15.44 -13.41
N THR A 389 19.70 16.67 -12.91
CA THR A 389 19.02 17.83 -13.48
C THR A 389 19.43 18.16 -14.92
N ASP A 390 20.63 17.74 -15.34
CA ASP A 390 21.18 17.91 -16.69
C ASP A 390 20.62 16.92 -17.73
N VAL A 391 19.89 15.87 -17.28
CA VAL A 391 19.19 14.95 -18.19
C VAL A 391 17.99 15.66 -18.84
N LYS A 392 17.85 15.53 -20.17
CA LYS A 392 16.73 16.11 -20.91
C LYS A 392 15.39 15.57 -20.40
N THR A 393 14.42 16.45 -20.18
CA THR A 393 13.11 16.09 -19.63
C THR A 393 12.38 15.05 -20.49
N ASP A 394 12.47 15.14 -21.82
CA ASP A 394 11.81 14.17 -22.70
C ASP A 394 12.43 12.77 -22.60
N LEU A 395 13.75 12.68 -22.42
CA LEU A 395 14.43 11.41 -22.22
C LEU A 395 14.03 10.78 -20.88
N ALA A 396 14.04 11.57 -19.80
CA ALA A 396 13.60 11.12 -18.48
C ALA A 396 12.15 10.59 -18.49
N LYS A 397 11.24 11.31 -19.17
CA LYS A 397 9.86 10.87 -19.37
C LYS A 397 9.78 9.54 -20.12
N LYS A 398 10.50 9.42 -21.24
CA LYS A 398 10.51 8.22 -22.07
C LYS A 398 10.99 7.00 -21.26
N ILE A 399 12.10 7.11 -20.54
CA ILE A 399 12.63 6.03 -19.70
C ILE A 399 11.59 5.63 -18.63
N ALA A 400 11.06 6.59 -17.89
CA ALA A 400 10.09 6.31 -16.83
C ALA A 400 8.79 5.66 -17.38
N LEU A 401 8.30 6.11 -18.53
CA LEU A 401 7.14 5.52 -19.20
C LEU A 401 7.39 4.06 -19.59
N PHE A 402 8.55 3.76 -20.17
CA PHE A 402 8.88 2.40 -20.58
C PHE A 402 9.07 1.46 -19.40
N MET A 403 9.71 1.93 -18.33
CA MET A 403 9.85 1.13 -17.11
C MET A 403 8.50 0.80 -16.50
N ALA A 404 7.60 1.79 -16.40
CA ALA A 404 6.24 1.58 -15.93
C ALA A 404 5.49 0.56 -16.82
N GLU A 405 5.63 0.65 -18.15
CA GLU A 405 5.02 -0.31 -19.08
C GLU A 405 5.58 -1.73 -18.92
N CYS A 406 6.89 -1.88 -18.69
CA CYS A 406 7.50 -3.19 -18.50
C CYS A 406 7.10 -3.88 -17.19
N ARG A 407 6.60 -3.10 -16.23
CA ARG A 407 6.24 -3.55 -14.87
C ARG A 407 4.73 -3.43 -14.62
N GLU A 408 3.94 -3.08 -15.63
CA GLU A 408 2.48 -3.26 -15.59
C GLU A 408 2.17 -4.77 -15.52
N PRO A 409 1.36 -5.22 -14.54
CA PRO A 409 1.07 -6.64 -14.32
C PRO A 409 0.20 -7.31 -15.39
#